data_AF-A0A6M4GCB6-F1
#
_entry.id   AF-A0A6M4GCB6-F1
#
_cell.length_a   1.000
_cell.length_b   1.000
_cell.length_c   1.000
_cell.angle_alpha   90.00
_cell.angle_beta   90.00
_cell.angle_gamma   90.00
#
_symmetry.space_group_name_H-M   'P 1'
#
loop_
_entity.id
_entity.type
_entity.pdbx_description
1 polymer ?
#
loop_
_entity_poly.entity_id
_entity_poly.type
_entity_poly.pdbx_seq_one_letter_code
_entity_poly.pdbx_strand_id
1 'polypeptide(L)'
;MTHDDRDNETWLLDATDEIVSAKAEIGFAAMTSIQRVTYCLWVADYGMRNAGDLTTAIDLFASFMRDGHVAAKEAGLPHSAHMFSLSIADLEARYLGLFDGVVNEIRAV
;
A
#
# COMPACT_ATOMS: atom_id res chain seq x y z
N MET A 1 24.59 0.90 -11.89
CA MET A 1 23.39 1.59 -11.36
C MET A 1 22.22 1.06 -12.17
N THR A 2 21.63 -0.05 -11.71
CA THR A 2 20.46 -0.63 -12.36
C THR A 2 19.27 0.24 -11.96
N HIS A 3 18.87 1.15 -12.85
CA HIS A 3 17.53 1.71 -12.80
C HIS A 3 16.61 0.52 -13.05
N ASP A 4 15.87 0.11 -12.03
CA ASP A 4 14.81 -0.87 -12.19
C ASP A 4 13.68 -0.16 -12.95
N ASP A 5 13.76 -0.19 -14.29
CA ASP A 5 12.84 0.47 -15.25
C ASP A 5 11.39 -0.05 -15.16
N ARG A 6 11.06 -0.90 -14.18
CA ARG A 6 9.70 -1.34 -13.90
C ARG A 6 8.88 -0.17 -13.36
N ASP A 7 7.74 0.06 -14.01
CA ASP A 7 6.75 1.00 -13.52
C ASP A 7 6.24 0.57 -12.13
N ASN A 8 5.78 1.56 -11.37
CA ASN A 8 5.42 1.38 -9.97
C ASN A 8 4.20 0.47 -9.77
N GLU A 9 3.32 0.40 -10.76
CA GLU A 9 2.16 -0.49 -10.76
C GLU A 9 2.58 -1.95 -10.88
N THR A 10 3.42 -2.27 -11.86
CA THR A 10 4.00 -3.60 -12.06
C THR A 10 4.79 -4.03 -10.83
N TRP A 11 5.63 -3.13 -10.28
CA TRP A 11 6.37 -3.42 -9.06
C TRP A 11 5.43 -3.76 -7.89
N LEU A 12 4.34 -3.00 -7.71
CA LEU A 12 3.40 -3.22 -6.61
C LEU A 12 2.66 -4.55 -6.74
N LEU A 13 2.29 -4.94 -7.96
CA LEU A 13 1.66 -6.24 -8.24
C LEU A 13 2.61 -7.39 -7.90
N ASP A 14 3.84 -7.37 -8.42
CA ASP A 14 4.86 -8.39 -8.16
C ASP A 14 5.15 -8.53 -6.66
N ALA A 15 5.38 -7.40 -5.98
CA ALA A 15 5.67 -7.38 -4.54
C ALA A 15 4.49 -7.93 -3.73
N THR A 16 3.26 -7.72 -4.20
CA THR A 16 2.07 -8.17 -3.49
C THR A 16 1.81 -9.66 -3.66
N ASP A 17 2.17 -10.27 -4.79
CA ASP A 17 2.00 -11.73 -5.00
C ASP A 17 2.72 -12.55 -3.92
N GLU A 18 3.96 -12.17 -3.58
CA GLU A 18 4.72 -12.79 -2.49
C GLU A 18 4.08 -12.53 -1.12
N ILE A 19 3.59 -11.31 -0.90
CA ILE A 19 2.96 -10.85 0.35
C ILE A 19 1.62 -11.56 0.60
N VAL A 20 0.79 -11.77 -0.43
CA VAL A 20 -0.49 -12.47 -0.32
C VAL A 20 -0.26 -13.92 0.09
N SER A 21 0.75 -14.56 -0.48
CA SER A 21 1.18 -15.91 -0.10
C SER A 21 1.62 -15.94 1.37
N ALA A 22 2.49 -15.02 1.79
CA ALA A 22 2.91 -14.91 3.18
C ALA A 22 1.73 -14.63 4.13
N LYS A 23 0.81 -13.74 3.75
CA LYS A 23 -0.39 -13.42 4.55
C LYS A 23 -1.26 -14.66 4.78
N ALA A 24 -1.38 -15.54 3.79
CA ALA A 24 -2.13 -16.79 3.92
C ALA A 24 -1.44 -17.79 4.86
N GLU A 25 -0.11 -17.81 4.89
CA GLU A 25 0.67 -18.74 5.72
C GLU A 25 0.81 -18.30 7.18
N ILE A 26 1.22 -17.05 7.42
CA ILE A 26 1.57 -16.55 8.77
C ILE A 26 0.57 -15.55 9.33
N GLY A 27 -0.38 -15.09 8.52
CA GLY A 27 -1.35 -14.06 8.89
C GLY A 27 -0.77 -12.64 8.88
N PHE A 28 -1.63 -11.66 8.67
CA PHE A 28 -1.23 -10.25 8.51
C PHE A 28 -0.44 -9.69 9.71
N ALA A 29 -0.81 -10.07 10.94
CA ALA A 29 -0.17 -9.55 12.14
C ALA A 29 1.28 -10.00 12.33
N ALA A 30 1.68 -11.14 11.73
CA ALA A 30 3.04 -11.67 11.83
C ALA A 30 3.97 -11.13 10.73
N MET A 31 3.43 -10.38 9.76
CA MET A 31 4.20 -9.80 8.66
C MET A 31 5.04 -8.62 9.13
N THR A 32 6.14 -8.36 8.44
CA THR A 32 6.98 -7.18 8.69
C THR A 32 6.22 -5.88 8.39
N SER A 33 6.67 -4.76 8.96
CA SER A 33 6.07 -3.44 8.69
C SER A 33 6.07 -3.10 7.19
N ILE A 34 7.15 -3.42 6.47
CA ILE A 34 7.23 -3.22 5.00
C ILE A 34 6.19 -4.05 4.26
N GLN A 35 6.07 -5.34 4.58
CA GLN A 35 5.05 -6.17 3.93
C GLN A 35 3.62 -5.69 4.22
N ARG A 36 3.36 -5.24 5.46
CA ARG A 36 2.03 -4.72 5.83
C ARG A 36 1.68 -3.42 5.12
N VAL A 37 2.62 -2.47 5.02
CA VAL A 37 2.36 -1.21 4.31
C VAL A 37 2.19 -1.45 2.80
N THR A 38 2.99 -2.32 2.19
CA THR A 38 2.86 -2.71 0.78
C THR A 38 1.50 -3.36 0.52
N TYR A 39 1.07 -4.30 1.37
CA TYR A 39 -0.25 -4.91 1.25
C TYR A 39 -1.38 -3.87 1.34
N CYS A 40 -1.32 -2.94 2.30
CA CYS A 40 -2.33 -1.90 2.45
C CYS A 40 -2.35 -0.93 1.26
N LEU A 41 -1.18 -0.65 0.67
CA LEU A 41 -1.09 0.17 -0.54
C LEU A 41 -1.71 -0.54 -1.74
N TRP A 42 -1.45 -1.84 -1.91
CA TRP A 42 -2.08 -2.64 -2.96
C TRP A 42 -3.60 -2.71 -2.80
N VAL A 43 -4.11 -2.85 -1.57
CA VAL A 43 -5.56 -2.81 -1.32
C VAL A 43 -6.16 -1.47 -1.77
N ALA A 44 -5.48 -0.35 -1.48
CA ALA A 44 -5.92 0.98 -1.92
C ALA A 44 -5.86 1.11 -3.45
N ASP A 45 -4.78 0.63 -4.09
CA ASP A 45 -4.61 0.64 -5.54
C ASP A 45 -5.70 -0.17 -6.24
N TYR A 46 -5.98 -1.37 -5.71
CA TYR A 46 -7.02 -2.25 -6.20
C TYR A 46 -8.38 -1.57 -6.22
N GLY A 47 -8.77 -0.87 -5.15
CA GLY A 47 -10.03 -0.11 -5.11
C GLY A 47 -10.03 1.04 -6.11
N MET A 48 -9.01 1.88 -6.08
CA MET A 48 -8.93 3.08 -6.92
C MET A 48 -8.86 2.77 -8.41
N ARG A 49 -8.21 1.68 -8.82
CA ARG A 49 -8.09 1.31 -10.24
C ARG A 49 -9.24 0.47 -10.77
N ASN A 50 -9.83 -0.41 -9.95
CA ASN A 50 -10.92 -1.28 -10.40
C ASN A 50 -12.31 -0.66 -10.24
N ALA A 51 -12.52 0.17 -9.22
CA ALA A 51 -13.81 0.78 -8.92
C ALA A 51 -13.78 2.32 -8.96
N GLY A 52 -12.60 2.94 -8.83
CA GLY A 52 -12.48 4.39 -8.70
C GLY A 52 -12.77 4.90 -7.29
N ASP A 53 -12.89 4.00 -6.31
CA ASP A 53 -13.20 4.32 -4.92
C ASP A 53 -12.48 3.39 -3.93
N LEU A 54 -12.41 3.82 -2.67
CA LEU A 54 -11.88 3.03 -1.56
C LEU A 54 -12.96 2.23 -0.84
N THR A 55 -14.23 2.28 -1.27
CA THR A 55 -15.27 1.39 -0.73
C THR A 55 -14.90 -0.06 -1.06
N THR A 56 -14.47 -0.32 -2.29
CA THR A 56 -13.96 -1.62 -2.72
C THR A 56 -12.72 -2.06 -1.92
N ALA A 57 -11.84 -1.12 -1.58
CA ALA A 57 -10.68 -1.37 -0.73
C ALA A 57 -11.08 -1.76 0.71
N ILE A 58 -12.10 -1.09 1.27
CA ILE A 58 -12.66 -1.40 2.60
C ILE A 58 -13.30 -2.80 2.62
N ASP A 59 -14.05 -3.16 1.58
CA ASP A 59 -14.67 -4.49 1.48
C ASP A 59 -13.62 -5.60 1.43
N LEU A 60 -12.49 -5.35 0.76
CA LEU A 60 -11.38 -6.30 0.67
C LEU A 60 -10.59 -6.40 1.97
N PHE A 61 -10.28 -5.26 2.60
CA PHE A 61 -9.55 -5.23 3.87
C PHE A 61 -9.91 -3.98 4.69
N ALA A 62 -10.94 -4.11 5.52
CA ALA A 62 -11.57 -2.99 6.23
C ALA A 62 -10.62 -2.11 7.06
N SER A 63 -9.50 -2.66 7.53
CA SER A 63 -8.53 -1.94 8.35
C SER A 63 -7.32 -1.38 7.58
N PHE A 64 -7.29 -1.43 6.25
CA PHE A 64 -6.12 -1.06 5.45
C PHE A 64 -5.59 0.35 5.74
N MET A 65 -6.47 1.33 5.99
CA MET A 65 -6.07 2.69 6.37
C MET A 65 -5.32 2.72 7.69
N ARG A 66 -5.93 2.15 8.74
CA ARG A 66 -5.35 2.14 10.09
C ARG A 66 -4.06 1.33 10.11
N ASP A 67 -4.08 0.14 9.53
CA ASP A 67 -2.97 -0.80 9.59
C ASP A 67 -1.82 -0.34 8.67
N GLY A 68 -2.14 0.26 7.52
CA GLY A 68 -1.16 0.92 6.65
C GLY A 68 -0.47 2.10 7.32
N HIS A 69 -1.23 2.95 8.04
CA HIS A 69 -0.66 4.06 8.80
C HIS A 69 0.27 3.57 9.93
N VAL A 70 -0.14 2.57 10.71
CA VAL A 70 0.70 1.99 11.77
C VAL A 70 1.97 1.38 11.20
N ALA A 71 1.85 0.54 10.17
CA ALA A 71 2.97 -0.13 9.53
C ALA A 71 3.96 0.88 8.90
N ALA A 72 3.45 1.92 8.23
CA ALA A 72 4.28 2.97 7.66
C ALA A 72 5.08 3.73 8.74
N LYS A 73 4.47 4.00 9.89
CA LYS A 73 5.18 4.65 11.02
C LYS A 73 6.26 3.77 11.61
N GLU A 74 5.99 2.48 11.79
CA GLU A 74 6.99 1.51 12.28
C GLU A 74 8.16 1.35 11.30
N ALA A 75 7.89 1.42 9.99
CA ALA A 75 8.89 1.36 8.94
C ALA A 75 9.67 2.68 8.73
N GLY A 76 9.23 3.79 9.35
CA GLY A 76 9.86 5.09 9.15
C GLY A 76 9.58 5.71 7.77
N LEU A 77 8.39 5.46 7.21
CA LEU A 77 7.96 5.89 5.87
C LEU A 77 6.99 7.08 5.95
N PRO A 78 7.48 8.33 6.01
CA PRO A 78 6.65 9.50 6.25
C PRO A 78 5.60 9.78 5.17
N HIS A 79 5.88 9.56 3.88
CA HIS A 79 4.90 9.78 2.82
C HIS A 79 3.78 8.76 2.87
N SER A 80 4.13 7.49 3.07
CA SER A 80 3.18 6.39 3.26
C SER A 80 2.32 6.63 4.49
N ALA A 81 2.93 7.03 5.61
CA ALA A 81 2.20 7.35 6.84
C ALA A 81 1.26 8.54 6.63
N HIS A 82 1.69 9.60 5.94
CA HIS A 82 0.83 10.72 5.62
C HIS A 82 -0.37 10.28 4.76
N MET A 83 -0.14 9.52 3.70
CA MET A 83 -1.20 9.02 2.80
C MET A 83 -2.29 8.27 3.58
N PHE A 84 -1.91 7.31 4.43
CA PHE A 84 -2.85 6.53 5.23
C PHE A 84 -3.48 7.28 6.40
N SER A 85 -2.98 8.48 6.73
CA SER A 85 -3.58 9.37 7.74
C SER A 85 -4.71 10.25 7.19
N LEU A 86 -4.86 10.31 5.86
CA LEU A 86 -5.91 11.10 5.21
C LEU A 86 -7.31 10.51 5.51
N SER A 87 -8.33 11.34 5.34
CA SER A 87 -9.70 10.83 5.25
C SER A 87 -9.85 10.01 3.97
N ILE A 88 -10.85 9.11 3.91
CA ILE A 88 -11.14 8.33 2.70
C ILE A 88 -11.36 9.25 1.50
N ALA A 89 -12.18 10.29 1.64
CA ALA A 89 -12.47 11.23 0.56
C ALA A 89 -11.21 12.00 0.09
N ASP A 90 -10.35 12.42 1.03
CA ASP A 90 -9.10 13.09 0.68
C ASP A 90 -8.11 12.15 0.00
N LEU A 91 -8.06 10.89 0.43
CA LEU A 91 -7.20 9.89 -0.17
C LEU A 91 -7.68 9.57 -1.60
N GLU A 92 -8.97 9.29 -1.82
CA GLU A 92 -9.55 9.05 -3.15
C GLU A 92 -9.21 10.19 -4.12
N ALA A 93 -9.43 11.44 -3.69
CA ALA A 93 -9.19 12.61 -4.53
C ALA A 93 -7.70 12.82 -4.89
N ARG A 94 -6.78 12.29 -4.09
CA ARG A 94 -5.33 12.54 -4.22
C ARG A 94 -4.55 11.30 -4.62
N TYR A 95 -5.16 10.12 -4.61
CA TYR A 95 -4.49 8.82 -4.64
C TYR A 95 -3.47 8.72 -5.78
N LEU A 96 -3.94 8.94 -7.02
CA LEU A 96 -3.09 8.81 -8.21
C LEU A 96 -1.91 9.78 -8.21
N GLY A 97 -2.05 10.97 -7.60
CA GLY A 97 -0.96 11.93 -7.45
C GLY A 97 0.01 11.60 -6.32
N LEU A 98 -0.38 10.76 -5.35
CA LEU A 98 0.45 10.30 -4.25
C LEU A 98 1.17 8.97 -4.55
N PHE A 99 0.57 8.15 -5.43
CA PHE A 99 0.96 6.77 -5.71
C PHE A 99 2.47 6.59 -5.95
N ASP A 100 3.01 7.29 -6.96
CA ASP A 100 4.41 7.11 -7.33
C ASP A 100 5.38 7.50 -6.21
N GLY A 101 5.05 8.56 -5.46
CA GLY A 101 5.87 9.01 -4.33
C GLY A 101 5.90 7.99 -3.19
N VAL A 102 4.77 7.33 -2.95
CA VAL A 102 4.65 6.29 -1.92
C VAL A 102 5.32 4.99 -2.35
N VAL A 103 5.13 4.53 -3.59
CA VAL A 103 5.80 3.33 -4.10
C VAL A 103 7.32 3.51 -4.09
N ASN A 104 7.82 4.66 -4.56
CA ASN A 104 9.25 4.96 -4.54
C ASN A 104 9.83 4.99 -3.12
N GLU A 105 9.07 5.50 -2.14
CA GLU A 105 9.48 5.51 -0.74
C GLU A 105 9.62 4.08 -0.19
N ILE A 106 8.65 3.20 -0.46
CA ILE A 106 8.70 1.80 -0.01
C ILE A 106 9.84 1.04 -0.68
N ARG A 107 10.08 1.26 -1.98
CA ARG A 107 11.16 0.62 -2.76
C ARG A 107 12.57 0.99 -2.28
N ALA A 108 12.71 2.10 -1.57
CA ALA A 108 14.00 2.61 -1.15
C ALA A 108 14.53 1.99 0.16
N VAL A 109 13.73 1.13 0.81
CA VAL A 109 14.08 0.39 2.04
C VAL A 109 14.75 -0.93 1.71
#